data_AF-A0A836SYF6-F1
#
_entry.id   AF-A0A836SYF6-F1
#
_cell.length_a   1.000
_cell.length_b   1.000
_cell.length_c   1.000
_cell.angle_alpha   90.00
_cell.angle_beta   90.00
_cell.angle_gamma   90.00
#
_symmetry.space_group_name_H-M   'P 1'
#
loop_
_entity.id
_entity.type
_entity.pdbx_description
1 polymer ?
#
loop_
_entity_poly.entity_id
_entity_poly.type
_entity_poly.pdbx_seq_one_letter_code
_entity_poly.pdbx_strand_id
1 'polypeptide(L)'
;MGLLKLKDSKGNLYTTELGKIVKYDTSGNKVTEFGKQEFRGGVGTFYEQAKTIIIDSTGLIFATGGEYGPINIFDEYGNFSEIGEYGWGSKTYGYPLGIALDSQNNAYVTDYSRNTILVYERMPLESISQNDSSQTEGGGCLIATATYGSEMALEVQHLRELRYNSLLHTQSGIQFMQIFNDVYYSFSPIVA
;
A
#
# COMPACT_ATOMS: atom_id res chain seq x y z
N MET A 1 -4.09 17.27 20.86
CA MET A 1 -3.22 16.13 21.21
C MET A 1 -3.98 14.87 20.85
N GLY A 2 -3.52 14.16 19.83
CA GLY A 2 -4.18 12.95 19.35
C GLY A 2 -4.23 11.81 20.37
N LEU A 3 -5.02 10.78 20.05
CA LEU A 3 -5.04 9.56 20.84
C LEU A 3 -3.76 8.77 20.57
N LEU A 4 -3.03 8.39 21.63
CA LEU A 4 -1.91 7.46 21.52
C LEU A 4 -2.44 6.11 21.03
N LYS A 5 -1.83 5.58 19.97
CA LYS A 5 -2.22 4.28 19.40
C LYS A 5 -1.17 3.21 19.63
N LEU A 6 0.10 3.52 19.41
CA LEU A 6 1.18 2.55 19.56
C LEU A 6 2.53 3.20 19.86
N LYS A 7 3.48 2.34 20.24
CA LYS A 7 4.90 2.65 20.42
C LYS A 7 5.71 1.69 19.55
N ASP A 8 6.66 2.20 18.77
CA ASP A 8 7.54 1.36 17.94
C ASP A 8 8.69 0.73 18.77
N SER A 9 9.47 -0.15 18.14
CA SER A 9 10.61 -0.82 18.77
C SER A 9 11.75 0.12 19.17
N LYS A 10 11.85 1.30 18.54
CA LYS A 10 12.83 2.36 18.86
C LYS A 10 12.33 3.27 19.98
N GLY A 11 11.07 3.11 20.38
CA GLY A 11 10.42 3.85 21.45
C GLY A 11 9.66 5.11 21.02
N ASN A 12 9.57 5.38 19.72
CA ASN A 12 8.77 6.49 19.19
C ASN A 12 7.28 6.23 19.41
N LEU A 13 6.53 7.29 19.65
CA LEU A 13 5.09 7.23 19.89
C LEU A 13 4.33 7.66 18.65
N TYR A 14 3.24 6.96 18.34
CA TYR A 14 2.36 7.30 17.23
C TYR A 14 0.96 7.62 17.73
N THR A 15 0.49 8.81 17.38
CA THR A 15 -0.86 9.27 17.69
C THR A 15 -1.69 9.38 16.43
N THR A 16 -3.01 9.30 16.58
CA THR A 16 -3.96 9.63 15.52
C THR A 16 -4.67 10.92 15.87
N GLU A 17 -4.51 11.91 15.01
CA GLU A 17 -5.14 13.21 15.03
C GLU A 17 -6.11 13.33 13.85
N LEU A 18 -6.83 14.46 13.78
CA LEU A 18 -7.75 14.71 12.68
C LEU A 18 -6.98 14.69 11.34
N GLY A 19 -7.28 13.69 10.51
CA GLY A 19 -6.71 13.46 9.21
C GLY A 19 -5.27 12.97 9.21
N LYS A 20 -4.68 12.72 10.38
CA LYS A 20 -3.23 12.58 10.48
C LYS A 20 -2.81 11.50 11.43
N ILE A 21 -1.70 10.84 11.08
CA ILE A 21 -0.91 10.05 12.01
C ILE A 21 0.32 10.87 12.35
N VAL A 22 0.62 11.05 13.63
CA VAL A 22 1.76 11.88 14.06
C VAL A 22 2.73 11.02 14.85
N LYS A 23 4.00 11.06 14.43
CA LYS A 23 5.12 10.39 15.11
C LYS A 23 5.80 11.37 16.05
N TYR A 24 6.07 10.93 17.27
CA TYR A 24 6.84 11.65 18.28
C TYR A 24 8.06 10.83 18.70
N ASP A 25 9.15 11.51 19.03
CA ASP A 25 10.32 10.89 19.64
C ASP A 25 10.06 10.54 21.12
N THR A 26 11.03 9.87 21.75
CA THR A 26 10.94 9.48 23.17
C THR A 26 10.90 10.66 24.14
N SER A 27 11.27 11.86 23.67
CA SER A 27 11.26 13.11 24.44
C SER A 27 9.94 13.87 24.27
N GLY A 28 9.03 13.38 23.41
CA GLY A 28 7.74 14.01 23.13
C GLY A 28 7.78 15.07 22.03
N ASN A 29 8.90 15.23 21.31
CA ASN A 29 8.96 16.15 20.17
C ASN A 29 8.32 15.49 18.94
N LYS A 30 7.55 16.28 18.18
CA LYS A 30 7.00 15.82 16.91
C LYS A 30 8.12 15.63 15.89
N VAL A 31 8.17 14.45 15.28
CA VAL A 31 9.17 14.07 14.26
C VAL A 31 8.59 14.21 12.86
N THR A 32 7.43 13.60 12.61
CA THR A 32 6.80 13.60 11.28
C THR A 32 5.29 13.37 11.38
N GLU A 33 4.57 13.58 10.28
CA GLU A 33 3.14 13.28 10.15
C GLU A 33 2.81 12.64 8.80
N PHE A 34 1.75 11.84 8.77
CA PHE A 34 1.28 11.12 7.59
C PHE A 34 -0.20 11.35 7.36
N GLY A 35 -0.56 11.46 6.08
CA GLY A 35 -1.93 11.62 5.61
C GLY A 35 -2.51 13.02 5.78
N LYS A 36 -3.75 13.16 5.31
CA LYS A 36 -4.58 14.37 5.44
C LYS A 36 -6.05 13.99 5.59
N GLN A 37 -6.85 14.93 6.10
CA GLN A 37 -8.29 14.75 6.17
C GLN A 37 -8.93 15.06 4.82
N GLU A 38 -9.73 14.13 4.31
CA GLU A 38 -10.50 14.28 3.07
C GLU A 38 -11.89 13.69 3.22
N PHE A 39 -12.83 14.11 2.36
CA PHE A 39 -14.18 13.56 2.38
C PHE A 39 -14.13 12.06 2.12
N ARG A 40 -14.59 11.27 3.09
CA ARG A 40 -14.56 9.81 3.11
C ARG A 40 -13.17 9.14 3.13
N GLY A 41 -12.06 9.87 3.08
CA GLY A 41 -10.72 9.28 3.27
C GLY A 41 -10.31 8.22 2.23
N GLY A 42 -9.96 8.65 1.02
CA GLY A 42 -9.39 7.79 -0.02
C GLY A 42 -7.86 7.61 0.09
N VAL A 43 -7.23 7.33 -1.05
CA VAL A 43 -5.77 7.13 -1.27
C VAL A 43 -4.91 8.11 -0.47
N GLY A 44 -4.23 7.64 0.58
CA GLY A 44 -3.31 8.42 1.40
C GLY A 44 -3.98 9.36 2.41
N THR A 45 -5.29 9.20 2.64
CA THR A 45 -6.12 10.17 3.38
C THR A 45 -7.10 9.48 4.33
N PHE A 46 -7.68 10.24 5.25
CA PHE A 46 -8.63 9.73 6.24
C PHE A 46 -9.90 10.58 6.29
N TYR A 47 -11.02 9.97 6.65
CA TYR A 47 -12.29 10.68 6.72
C TYR A 47 -12.33 11.68 7.89
N GLU A 48 -12.05 11.17 9.10
CA GLU A 48 -11.95 11.99 10.31
C GLU A 48 -10.55 11.83 10.89
N GLN A 49 -10.22 10.65 11.38
CA GLN A 49 -8.91 10.27 11.89
C GLN A 49 -8.64 8.83 11.47
N ALA A 50 -7.37 8.45 11.41
CA ALA A 50 -7.03 7.05 11.28
C ALA A 50 -7.63 6.27 12.46
N LYS A 51 -8.38 5.20 12.18
CA LYS A 51 -9.13 4.46 13.21
C LYS A 51 -8.21 3.51 13.96
N THR A 52 -7.46 2.71 13.22
CA THR A 52 -6.40 1.84 13.74
C THR A 52 -5.13 2.07 12.94
N ILE A 53 -4.00 2.00 13.64
CA ILE A 53 -2.69 1.93 13.03
C ILE A 53 -1.94 0.71 13.60
N ILE A 54 -1.13 0.07 12.77
CA ILE A 54 -0.19 -0.99 13.17
C ILE A 54 1.11 -0.82 12.39
N ILE A 55 2.23 -1.25 12.97
CA ILE A 55 3.54 -1.19 12.34
C ILE A 55 4.02 -2.63 12.12
N ASP A 56 4.49 -2.93 10.91
CA ASP A 56 5.06 -4.23 10.59
C ASP A 56 6.51 -4.37 11.05
N SER A 57 7.10 -5.56 10.88
CA SER A 57 8.50 -5.78 11.29
C SER A 57 9.54 -4.97 10.49
N THR A 58 9.15 -4.36 9.36
CA THR A 58 10.01 -3.56 8.49
C THR A 58 9.90 -2.05 8.76
N GLY A 59 8.91 -1.64 9.54
CA GLY A 59 8.64 -0.24 9.89
C GLY A 59 7.56 0.42 9.04
N LEU A 60 6.84 -0.33 8.18
CA LEU A 60 5.70 0.18 7.43
C LEU A 60 4.49 0.35 8.35
N ILE A 61 3.85 1.49 8.23
CA ILE A 61 2.71 1.91 9.05
C ILE A 61 1.44 1.66 8.24
N PHE A 62 0.67 0.68 8.66
CA PHE A 62 -0.64 0.39 8.09
C PHE A 62 -1.70 1.14 8.85
N ALA A 63 -2.64 1.75 8.14
CA ALA A 63 -3.64 2.62 8.70
C ALA A 63 -5.01 2.43 8.05
N THR A 64 -6.03 2.31 8.89
CA THR A 64 -7.44 2.32 8.48
C THR A 64 -8.06 3.70 8.77
N GLY A 65 -9.21 4.01 8.18
CA GLY A 65 -9.96 5.23 8.51
C GLY A 65 -10.60 5.98 7.34
N GLY A 66 -10.69 5.34 6.18
CA GLY A 66 -11.57 5.76 5.09
C GLY A 66 -12.97 5.13 5.20
N GLU A 67 -13.99 5.84 4.75
CA GLU A 67 -15.27 5.30 4.32
C GLU A 67 -15.17 4.96 2.83
N TYR A 68 -15.40 3.70 2.45
CA TYR A 68 -15.24 3.23 1.06
C TYR A 68 -13.80 3.41 0.54
N GLY A 69 -12.81 3.37 1.44
CA GLY A 69 -11.40 3.67 1.16
C GLY A 69 -10.44 2.53 1.46
N PRO A 70 -9.21 2.61 0.91
CA PRO A 70 -8.23 1.55 1.06
C PRO A 70 -7.65 1.49 2.48
N ILE A 71 -6.86 0.45 2.73
CA ILE A 71 -5.90 0.46 3.84
C ILE A 71 -4.68 1.25 3.36
N ASN A 72 -4.39 2.34 4.05
CA ASN A 72 -3.27 3.23 3.73
C ASN A 72 -1.98 2.70 4.36
N ILE A 73 -0.88 2.68 3.61
CA ILE A 73 0.43 2.21 4.08
C ILE A 73 1.44 3.35 3.90
N PHE A 74 2.17 3.68 4.95
CA PHE A 74 3.21 4.71 4.93
C PHE A 74 4.55 4.12 5.37
N ASP A 75 5.63 4.55 4.73
CA ASP A 75 6.98 4.33 5.26
C ASP A 75 7.42 5.45 6.21
N GLU A 76 8.62 5.35 6.76
CA GLU A 76 9.13 6.35 7.71
C GLU A 76 9.44 7.72 7.07
N TYR A 77 9.56 7.78 5.75
CA TYR A 77 9.86 8.98 4.97
C TYR A 77 8.60 9.67 4.45
N GLY A 78 7.43 9.02 4.59
CA GLY A 78 6.15 9.52 4.13
C GLY A 78 5.77 9.08 2.71
N ASN A 79 6.53 8.15 2.11
CA ASN A 79 6.07 7.50 0.90
C ASN A 79 4.86 6.63 1.22
N PHE A 80 3.96 6.54 0.26
CA PHE A 80 2.64 5.96 0.45
C PHE A 80 2.39 4.80 -0.52
N SER A 81 1.72 3.77 -0.02
CA SER A 81 1.17 2.64 -0.78
C SER A 81 -0.18 2.25 -0.19
N GLU A 82 -0.91 1.34 -0.83
CA GLU A 82 -2.26 0.98 -0.41
C GLU A 82 -2.63 -0.46 -0.71
N ILE A 83 -3.59 -0.97 0.08
CA ILE A 83 -4.26 -2.23 -0.19
C ILE A 83 -5.74 -1.92 -0.40
N GLY A 84 -6.27 -2.45 -1.51
CA GLY A 84 -7.64 -2.20 -1.96
C GLY A 84 -7.77 -0.90 -2.75
N GLU A 85 -9.00 -0.60 -3.16
CA GLU A 85 -9.34 0.55 -3.99
C GLU A 85 -10.29 1.50 -3.26
N TYR A 86 -10.27 2.77 -3.65
CA TYR A 86 -11.29 3.74 -3.21
C TYR A 86 -12.54 3.64 -4.10
N GLY A 87 -13.72 3.69 -3.48
CA GLY A 87 -15.01 3.78 -4.17
C GLY A 87 -15.89 2.54 -4.03
N TRP A 88 -16.57 2.18 -5.11
CA TRP A 88 -17.57 1.11 -5.11
C TRP A 88 -17.08 -0.04 -6.00
N GLY A 89 -16.66 -1.14 -5.40
CA GLY A 89 -16.15 -2.28 -6.12
C GLY A 89 -15.90 -3.49 -5.23
N SER A 90 -15.53 -4.62 -5.83
CA SER A 90 -15.17 -5.85 -5.12
C SER A 90 -13.85 -5.74 -4.36
N LYS A 91 -13.01 -4.76 -4.71
CA LYS A 91 -11.71 -4.50 -4.09
C LYS A 91 -11.70 -3.31 -3.12
N THR A 92 -12.86 -2.72 -2.83
CA THR A 92 -12.97 -1.56 -1.93
C THR A 92 -13.31 -2.01 -0.52
N TYR A 93 -12.87 -1.28 0.51
CA TYR A 93 -13.31 -1.50 1.89
C TYR A 93 -14.33 -0.44 2.26
N GLY A 94 -15.49 -0.82 2.79
CA GLY A 94 -16.56 0.13 3.02
C GLY A 94 -16.41 0.89 4.34
N TYR A 95 -15.94 0.24 5.41
CA TYR A 95 -15.45 0.94 6.59
C TYR A 95 -14.46 0.07 7.39
N PRO A 96 -13.19 -0.01 6.97
CA PRO A 96 -12.18 -0.80 7.68
C PRO A 96 -11.91 -0.17 9.06
N LEU A 97 -12.02 -0.98 10.12
CA LEU A 97 -11.84 -0.54 11.49
C LEU A 97 -10.57 -1.11 12.11
N GLY A 98 -10.52 -2.42 12.33
CA GLY A 98 -9.40 -3.12 12.95
C GLY A 98 -8.46 -3.74 11.91
N ILE A 99 -7.17 -3.74 12.22
CA ILE A 99 -6.12 -4.41 11.46
C ILE A 99 -5.20 -5.18 12.41
N ALA A 100 -4.81 -6.39 12.02
CA ALA A 100 -3.81 -7.20 12.71
C ALA A 100 -2.80 -7.75 11.70
N LEU A 101 -1.56 -7.99 12.16
CA LEU A 101 -0.52 -8.61 11.37
C LEU A 101 -0.18 -9.98 11.96
N ASP A 102 0.09 -10.97 11.10
CA ASP A 102 0.72 -12.23 11.54
C ASP A 102 2.26 -12.15 11.48
N SER A 103 2.93 -13.26 11.83
CA SER A 103 4.38 -13.36 11.84
C SER A 103 5.06 -13.19 10.47
N GLN A 104 4.30 -13.24 9.38
CA GLN A 104 4.77 -13.04 8.02
C GLN A 104 4.40 -11.64 7.48
N ASN A 105 3.86 -10.76 8.35
CA ASN A 105 3.28 -9.46 8.01
C ASN A 105 2.09 -9.54 7.03
N ASN A 106 1.31 -10.63 7.04
CA ASN A 106 0.00 -10.63 6.37
C ASN A 106 -1.00 -9.79 7.19
N ALA A 107 -1.86 -9.04 6.50
CA ALA A 107 -2.78 -8.11 7.13
C ALA A 107 -4.22 -8.64 7.17
N TYR A 108 -4.79 -8.72 8.37
CA TYR A 108 -6.15 -9.17 8.61
C TYR A 108 -7.00 -7.96 8.97
N VAL A 109 -8.03 -7.66 8.17
CA VAL A 109 -8.80 -6.42 8.32
C VAL A 109 -10.29 -6.70 8.53
N THR A 110 -10.87 -5.96 9.48
CA THR A 110 -12.31 -6.01 9.75
C THR A 110 -13.01 -4.84 9.05
N ASP A 111 -13.98 -5.13 8.19
CA ASP A 111 -14.79 -4.13 7.48
C ASP A 111 -16.19 -4.05 8.11
N TYR A 112 -16.45 -2.95 8.81
CA TYR A 112 -17.70 -2.75 9.54
C TYR A 112 -18.93 -2.68 8.63
N SER A 113 -18.80 -2.05 7.46
CA SER A 113 -19.95 -1.80 6.58
C SER A 113 -20.45 -3.05 5.87
N ARG A 114 -19.57 -4.04 5.67
CA ARG A 114 -19.88 -5.25 4.90
C ARG A 114 -20.24 -6.46 5.77
N ASN A 115 -20.35 -6.31 7.09
CA ASN A 115 -20.63 -7.40 8.04
C ASN A 115 -19.75 -8.64 7.81
N THR A 116 -18.52 -8.46 7.33
CA THR A 116 -17.60 -9.54 6.94
C THR A 116 -16.19 -9.24 7.47
N ILE A 117 -15.47 -10.29 7.83
CA ILE A 117 -14.02 -10.22 8.08
C ILE A 117 -13.34 -10.51 6.75
N LEU A 118 -12.54 -9.58 6.25
CA LEU A 118 -11.79 -9.74 5.00
C LEU A 118 -10.33 -10.02 5.35
N VAL A 119 -9.87 -11.23 5.01
CA VAL A 119 -8.47 -11.63 5.19
C VAL A 119 -7.69 -11.21 3.95
N TYR A 120 -6.64 -10.40 4.12
CA TYR A 120 -5.73 -10.07 3.04
C TYR A 120 -4.40 -10.81 3.25
N GLU A 121 -4.16 -11.82 2.42
CA GLU A 121 -2.87 -12.49 2.33
C GLU A 121 -1.88 -11.56 1.62
N ARG A 122 -0.71 -11.35 2.22
CA ARG A 122 0.39 -10.59 1.62
C ARG A 122 0.78 -11.27 0.31
N MET A 123 0.90 -10.51 -0.77
CA MET A 123 1.89 -10.88 -1.78
C MET A 123 3.26 -10.64 -1.16
N PRO A 124 4.09 -11.68 -0.96
CA PRO A 124 5.41 -11.51 -0.35
C PRO A 124 6.15 -10.44 -1.14
N LEU A 125 6.63 -9.42 -0.43
CA LEU A 125 7.76 -8.66 -0.94
C LEU A 125 8.93 -9.63 -0.84
N GLU A 126 9.18 -10.38 -1.90
CA GLU A 126 10.45 -11.08 -2.04
C GLU A 126 11.56 -10.04 -1.81
N SER A 127 12.49 -10.42 -0.94
CA SER A 127 13.67 -9.65 -0.61
C SER A 127 14.30 -9.10 -1.88
N ILE A 128 14.31 -7.78 -2.03
CA ILE A 128 15.36 -7.10 -2.77
C ILE A 128 16.62 -7.31 -1.91
N SER A 129 17.18 -8.51 -1.95
CA SER A 129 18.49 -8.80 -1.42
C SER A 129 19.46 -8.07 -2.33
N GLN A 130 20.19 -7.14 -1.72
CA GLN A 130 21.24 -6.40 -2.40
C GLN A 130 22.20 -7.35 -3.11
N ASN A 131 22.46 -7.05 -4.37
CA ASN A 131 23.80 -7.25 -4.88
C ASN A 131 24.25 -5.97 -5.59
N ASP A 132 25.53 -5.72 -5.41
CA ASP A 132 26.22 -4.45 -5.49
C ASP A 132 26.23 -3.80 -6.88
N SER A 133 26.37 -2.47 -6.86
CA SER A 133 26.88 -1.58 -7.91
C SER A 133 26.07 -1.41 -9.21
N SER A 134 25.27 -0.35 -9.28
CA SER A 134 25.55 0.81 -10.15
C SER A 134 24.30 1.68 -10.27
N GLN A 135 24.50 2.99 -10.21
CA GLN A 135 23.53 4.02 -10.54
C GLN A 135 22.78 3.69 -11.84
N THR A 136 21.46 3.57 -11.77
CA THR A 136 20.54 4.12 -12.78
C THR A 136 19.20 4.38 -12.13
N GLU A 137 18.81 5.66 -12.16
CA GLU A 137 17.43 6.12 -12.10
C GLU A 137 16.54 5.29 -13.04
N GLY A 138 15.28 5.08 -12.66
CA GLY A 138 14.25 4.60 -13.58
C GLY A 138 13.95 3.10 -13.49
N GLY A 139 13.01 2.73 -12.61
CA GLY A 139 12.49 1.37 -12.52
C GLY A 139 11.03 1.29 -12.07
N GLY A 140 10.26 2.36 -12.23
CA GLY A 140 8.84 2.38 -11.89
C GLY A 140 7.97 2.19 -13.13
N CYS A 141 7.71 0.95 -13.54
CA CYS A 141 6.59 0.52 -14.40
C CYS A 141 6.02 1.58 -15.38
N LEU A 142 6.86 2.16 -16.25
CA LEU A 142 6.52 3.34 -17.06
C LEU A 142 5.48 3.08 -18.17
N ILE A 143 5.27 1.82 -18.56
CA ILE A 143 4.24 1.48 -19.55
C ILE A 143 2.83 1.74 -18.98
N ALA A 144 2.67 1.70 -17.66
CA ALA A 144 1.37 1.89 -17.04
C ALA A 144 0.94 3.37 -16.96
N THR A 145 1.88 4.29 -16.91
CA THR A 145 1.60 5.73 -16.81
C THR A 145 1.36 6.37 -18.18
N ALA A 146 1.94 5.81 -19.26
CA ALA A 146 1.89 6.40 -20.61
C ALA A 146 0.53 6.28 -21.32
N THR A 147 -0.36 5.38 -20.89
CA THR A 147 -1.68 5.16 -21.53
C THR A 147 -2.84 5.75 -20.74
N TYR A 148 -2.57 6.40 -19.60
CA TYR A 148 -3.62 7.06 -18.81
C TYR A 148 -4.24 8.20 -19.63
N GLY A 149 -5.51 8.03 -20.03
CA GLY A 149 -6.24 8.99 -20.86
C GLY A 149 -6.09 8.80 -22.37
N SER A 150 -5.42 7.74 -22.85
CA SER A 150 -5.43 7.38 -24.28
C SER A 150 -6.58 6.44 -24.62
N GLU A 151 -6.91 6.33 -25.91
CA GLU A 151 -7.90 5.37 -26.41
C GLU A 151 -7.53 3.91 -26.10
N MET A 152 -6.25 3.64 -25.79
CA MET A 152 -5.74 2.29 -25.45
C MET A 152 -5.76 1.99 -23.94
N ALA A 153 -6.29 2.88 -23.10
CA ALA A 153 -6.29 2.72 -21.65
C ALA A 153 -7.05 1.45 -21.20
N LEU A 154 -8.15 1.12 -21.89
CA LEU A 154 -9.01 0.00 -21.53
C LEU A 154 -8.35 -1.35 -21.86
N GLU A 155 -7.69 -1.45 -23.00
CA GLU A 155 -6.98 -2.64 -23.44
C GLU A 155 -5.78 -2.93 -22.53
N VAL A 156 -5.04 -1.88 -22.15
CA VAL A 156 -3.94 -2.03 -21.19
C VAL A 156 -4.49 -2.44 -19.81
N GLN A 157 -5.65 -1.94 -19.41
CA GLN A 157 -6.30 -2.36 -18.17
C GLN A 157 -6.71 -3.84 -18.21
N HIS A 158 -7.26 -4.34 -19.33
CA HIS A 158 -7.57 -5.76 -19.49
C HIS A 158 -6.31 -6.65 -19.37
N LEU A 159 -5.19 -6.22 -19.95
CA LEU A 159 -3.93 -6.96 -19.82
C LEU A 159 -3.39 -6.95 -18.38
N ARG A 160 -3.57 -5.84 -17.65
CA ARG A 160 -3.23 -5.78 -16.21
C ARG A 160 -4.07 -6.76 -15.41
N GLU A 161 -5.36 -6.79 -15.64
CA GLU A 161 -6.27 -7.69 -14.95
C GLU A 161 -5.96 -9.15 -15.26
N LEU A 162 -5.66 -9.49 -16.52
CA LEU A 162 -5.23 -10.85 -16.88
C LEU A 162 -3.92 -11.23 -16.18
N ARG A 163 -2.94 -10.32 -16.14
CA ARG A 163 -1.69 -10.55 -15.42
C ARG A 163 -1.93 -10.77 -13.93
N TYR A 164 -2.65 -9.86 -13.29
CA TYR A 164 -2.84 -9.87 -11.84
C TYR A 164 -3.78 -10.96 -11.37
N ASN A 165 -4.93 -11.15 -12.04
CA ASN A 165 -5.99 -12.06 -11.60
C ASN A 165 -5.84 -13.49 -12.14
N SER A 166 -4.97 -13.72 -13.13
CA SER A 166 -4.75 -15.07 -13.67
C SER A 166 -3.29 -15.51 -13.61
N LEU A 167 -2.37 -14.75 -14.22
CA LEU A 167 -0.98 -15.21 -14.37
C LEU A 167 -0.24 -15.26 -13.03
N LEU A 168 -0.36 -14.21 -12.21
CA LEU A 168 0.38 -14.12 -10.95
C LEU A 168 -0.20 -14.98 -9.81
N HIS A 169 -1.33 -15.64 -10.02
CA HIS A 169 -1.89 -16.61 -9.06
C HIS A 169 -1.39 -18.04 -9.28
N THR A 170 -0.60 -18.30 -10.32
CA THR A 170 -0.05 -19.63 -10.61
C THR A 170 1.46 -19.58 -10.68
N GLN A 171 2.14 -20.60 -10.16
CA GLN A 171 3.61 -20.65 -10.19
C GLN A 171 4.16 -20.61 -11.62
N SER A 172 3.48 -21.29 -12.55
CA SER A 172 3.80 -21.25 -13.98
C SER A 172 3.62 -19.86 -14.59
N GLY A 173 2.60 -19.11 -14.17
CA GLY A 173 2.35 -17.76 -14.69
C GLY A 173 3.31 -16.72 -14.11
N ILE A 174 3.72 -16.85 -12.84
CA ILE A 174 4.79 -16.03 -12.25
C ILE A 174 6.10 -16.25 -13.02
N GLN A 175 6.51 -17.51 -13.23
CA GLN A 175 7.74 -17.83 -13.94
C GLN A 175 7.70 -17.38 -15.40
N PHE A 176 6.55 -17.51 -16.07
CA PHE A 176 6.33 -16.97 -17.40
C PHE A 176 6.52 -15.45 -17.43
N MET A 177 5.92 -14.71 -16.48
CA MET A 177 6.03 -13.26 -16.43
C MET A 177 7.46 -12.78 -16.15
N GLN A 178 8.23 -13.51 -15.34
CA GLN A 178 9.65 -13.21 -15.09
C GLN A 178 10.46 -13.30 -16.39
N ILE A 179 10.38 -14.44 -17.09
CA ILE A 179 11.11 -14.66 -18.36
C ILE A 179 10.64 -13.67 -19.43
N PHE A 180 9.33 -13.42 -19.51
CA PHE A 180 8.77 -12.46 -20.45
C PHE A 180 9.33 -11.06 -20.23
N ASN A 181 9.38 -10.59 -18.98
CA ASN A 181 9.91 -9.27 -18.65
C ASN A 181 11.40 -9.19 -18.95
N ASP A 182 12.20 -10.20 -18.61
CA ASP A 182 13.64 -10.24 -18.89
C ASP A 182 13.92 -10.09 -20.39
N VAL A 183 13.16 -10.82 -21.21
CA VAL A 183 13.25 -10.74 -22.67
C VAL A 183 12.75 -9.38 -23.15
N TYR A 184 11.57 -8.94 -22.73
CA TYR A 184 10.94 -7.69 -23.18
C TYR A 184 11.82 -6.48 -22.89
N TYR A 185 12.36 -6.38 -21.69
CA TYR A 185 13.21 -5.25 -21.29
C TYR A 185 14.63 -5.34 -21.85
N SER A 186 15.10 -6.51 -22.31
CA SER A 186 16.41 -6.64 -22.97
C SER A 186 16.54 -5.83 -24.27
N PHE A 187 15.42 -5.51 -24.92
CA PHE A 187 15.38 -4.72 -26.16
C PHE A 187 14.42 -3.53 -26.10
N SER A 188 13.82 -3.25 -24.93
CA SER A 188 12.97 -2.08 -24.77
C SER A 188 13.81 -0.82 -24.59
N PRO A 189 13.41 0.32 -25.17
CA PRO A 189 14.02 1.61 -24.87
C PRO A 189 13.93 1.93 -23.38
N ILE A 190 14.99 2.51 -22.82
CA ILE A 190 14.97 3.05 -21.45
C ILE A 190 14.03 4.26 -21.47
N VAL A 191 12.91 4.16 -20.76
CA VAL A 191 11.99 5.29 -20.57
C VAL A 191 12.49 6.06 -19.34
N ALA A 192 12.80 7.34 -19.53
CA ALA A 192 13.19 8.28 -18.48
C ALA A 192 11.95 8.93 -17.84
#